data_AF-A0A847W1A0-F1
#
_entry.id   AF-A0A847W1A0-F1
#
_cell.length_a   1.000
_cell.length_b   1.000
_cell.length_c   1.000
_cell.angle_alpha   90.00
_cell.angle_beta   90.00
_cell.angle_gamma   90.00
#
_symmetry.space_group_name_H-M   'P 1'
#
loop_
_entity.id
_entity.type
_entity.pdbx_description
1 polymer ?
#
loop_
_entity_poly.entity_id
_entity_poly.type
_entity_poly.pdbx_seq_one_letter_code
_entity_poly.pdbx_strand_id
1 'polypeptide(L)'
;MRSYTWDEYYASFDDWKEDKRAKNVYSLTSLGSAEELGDVINTLENTDASNYLLKKAVEAKREFTSNDLVDFLCCNDENLAVAAVYNSINILTEEDMEFLYGAADNELIKDICAKRNFALPEELIAEEEEEEENDDEDYEEDKEPIKIGFWGALFGAIGAANALDKKRPKKRGRRCDGNCAKCPPHYGYRYGRWYYGKGHAHGCEFGGNKGDGSLW
;
A
#
# COMPACT_ATOMS: atom_id res chain seq x y z
N MET A 1 -40.36 8.44 -10.54
CA MET A 1 -39.12 9.10 -11.02
C MET A 1 -39.08 8.92 -12.53
N ARG A 2 -38.58 9.88 -13.30
CA ARG A 2 -38.29 9.63 -14.73
C ARG A 2 -37.14 8.61 -14.80
N SER A 3 -37.24 7.65 -15.70
CA SER A 3 -36.15 6.74 -16.05
C SER A 3 -35.39 7.29 -17.25
N TYR A 4 -34.11 6.92 -17.36
CA TYR A 4 -33.24 7.34 -18.46
C TYR A 4 -32.60 6.11 -19.10
N THR A 5 -32.45 6.10 -20.42
CA THR A 5 -31.43 5.26 -21.05
C THR A 5 -30.05 5.85 -20.80
N TRP A 6 -29.00 5.06 -21.01
CA TRP A 6 -27.63 5.56 -20.97
C TRP A 6 -27.43 6.76 -21.90
N ASP A 7 -27.80 6.62 -23.18
CA ASP A 7 -27.63 7.69 -24.19
C ASP A 7 -28.32 9.00 -23.79
N GLU A 8 -29.54 8.93 -23.22
CA GLU A 8 -30.24 10.12 -22.72
C GLU A 8 -29.52 10.78 -21.54
N TYR A 9 -28.96 9.97 -20.63
CA TYR A 9 -28.23 10.44 -19.47
C TYR A 9 -26.90 11.07 -19.88
N TYR A 10 -26.09 10.36 -20.67
CA TYR A 10 -24.76 10.78 -21.11
C TYR A 10 -24.83 12.06 -21.94
N ALA A 11 -25.75 12.13 -22.92
CA ALA A 11 -25.92 13.33 -23.75
C ALA A 11 -26.36 14.58 -22.97
N SER A 12 -26.96 14.41 -21.78
CA SER A 12 -27.42 15.52 -20.93
C SER A 12 -26.52 15.76 -19.71
N PHE A 13 -25.45 14.98 -19.55
CA PHE A 13 -24.66 14.94 -18.32
C PHE A 13 -24.04 16.31 -18.02
N ASP A 14 -23.39 16.91 -19.02
CA ASP A 14 -22.71 18.20 -18.88
C ASP A 14 -23.66 19.37 -18.62
N ASP A 15 -24.90 19.29 -19.12
CA ASP A 15 -25.92 20.32 -18.94
C ASP A 15 -26.52 20.35 -17.52
N TRP A 16 -26.35 19.28 -16.76
CA TRP A 16 -26.94 19.15 -15.43
C TRP A 16 -25.98 19.60 -14.33
N LYS A 17 -26.56 20.17 -13.27
CA LYS A 17 -25.85 20.37 -12.00
C LYS A 17 -25.63 19.02 -11.32
N GLU A 18 -24.62 18.95 -10.46
CA GLU A 18 -24.18 17.72 -9.79
C GLU A 18 -25.33 16.97 -9.08
N ASP A 19 -26.15 17.63 -8.26
CA ASP A 19 -27.30 17.00 -7.59
C ASP A 19 -28.23 16.26 -8.57
N LYS A 20 -28.37 16.78 -9.79
CA LYS A 20 -29.21 16.19 -10.82
C LYS A 20 -28.49 15.05 -11.55
N ARG A 21 -27.18 15.16 -11.80
CA ARG A 21 -26.33 14.07 -12.31
C ARG A 21 -26.44 12.87 -11.37
N ALA A 22 -26.03 13.05 -10.11
CA ALA A 22 -26.03 12.03 -9.07
C ALA A 22 -27.41 11.37 -8.89
N LYS A 23 -28.48 12.16 -8.79
CA LYS A 23 -29.84 11.64 -8.65
C LYS A 23 -30.29 10.77 -9.83
N ASN A 24 -29.92 11.13 -11.05
CA ASN A 24 -30.41 10.47 -12.26
C ASN A 24 -29.68 9.14 -12.53
N VAL A 25 -28.46 8.95 -12.04
CA VAL A 25 -27.70 7.68 -12.12
C VAL A 25 -28.56 6.50 -11.62
N TYR A 26 -29.25 6.66 -10.49
CA TYR A 26 -30.10 5.62 -9.88
C TYR A 26 -31.33 5.23 -10.72
N SER A 27 -31.64 5.99 -11.76
CA SER A 27 -32.79 5.78 -12.65
C SER A 27 -32.41 5.29 -14.06
N LEU A 28 -31.13 4.96 -14.26
CA LEU A 28 -30.62 4.37 -15.48
C LEU A 28 -31.23 2.98 -15.73
N THR A 29 -31.59 2.74 -16.99
CA THR A 29 -32.18 1.47 -17.46
C THR A 29 -31.23 0.67 -18.35
N SER A 30 -30.13 1.28 -18.78
CA SER A 30 -29.04 0.65 -19.53
C SER A 30 -27.69 1.22 -19.07
N LEU A 31 -26.61 0.56 -19.48
CA LEU A 31 -25.23 0.99 -19.25
C LEU A 31 -24.53 1.29 -20.58
N GLY A 32 -23.60 2.23 -20.55
CA GLY A 32 -22.77 2.63 -21.67
C GLY A 32 -21.63 1.69 -22.01
N SER A 33 -20.75 2.21 -22.87
CA SER A 33 -19.42 1.64 -23.10
C SER A 33 -18.55 1.81 -21.83
N ALA A 34 -17.43 1.09 -21.77
CA ALA A 34 -16.49 1.25 -20.65
C ALA A 34 -15.87 2.65 -20.63
N GLU A 35 -15.53 3.20 -21.80
CA GLU A 35 -14.99 4.55 -21.97
C GLU A 35 -15.94 5.62 -21.39
N GLU A 36 -17.20 5.63 -21.83
CA GLU A 36 -18.20 6.59 -21.35
C GLU A 36 -18.51 6.39 -19.85
N LEU A 37 -18.46 5.15 -19.36
CA LEU A 37 -18.64 4.86 -17.95
C LEU A 37 -17.47 5.40 -17.11
N GLY A 38 -16.22 5.24 -17.58
CA GLY A 38 -15.02 5.77 -16.94
C GLY A 38 -15.10 7.27 -16.78
N ASP A 39 -15.39 7.98 -17.88
CA ASP A 39 -15.60 9.43 -17.89
C ASP A 39 -16.61 9.88 -16.83
N VAL A 40 -17.79 9.25 -16.81
CA VAL A 40 -18.87 9.63 -15.89
C VAL A 40 -18.52 9.30 -14.44
N ILE A 41 -17.93 8.14 -14.17
CA ILE A 41 -17.56 7.73 -12.81
C ILE A 41 -16.52 8.70 -12.24
N ASN A 42 -15.50 9.07 -13.03
CA ASN A 42 -14.42 9.97 -12.61
C ASN A 42 -14.87 11.44 -12.52
N THR A 43 -15.90 11.82 -13.27
CA THR A 43 -16.43 13.21 -13.26
C THR A 43 -17.50 13.45 -12.19
N LEU A 44 -18.17 12.40 -11.69
CA LEU A 44 -19.19 12.53 -10.64
C LEU A 44 -18.56 12.90 -9.30
N GLU A 45 -18.90 14.09 -8.78
CA GLU A 45 -18.43 14.54 -7.46
C GLU A 45 -19.14 13.77 -6.32
N ASN A 46 -20.36 13.28 -6.56
CA ASN A 46 -21.09 12.48 -5.58
C ASN A 46 -20.57 11.03 -5.52
N THR A 47 -19.78 10.73 -4.49
CA THR A 47 -19.16 9.41 -4.28
C THR A 47 -20.16 8.25 -4.21
N ASP A 48 -21.35 8.45 -3.63
CA ASP A 48 -22.37 7.38 -3.59
C ASP A 48 -22.89 7.04 -4.99
N ALA A 49 -23.13 8.06 -5.81
CA ALA A 49 -23.59 7.88 -7.20
C ALA A 49 -22.49 7.29 -8.09
N SER A 50 -21.24 7.73 -7.95
CA SER A 50 -20.11 7.17 -8.69
C SER A 50 -19.87 5.70 -8.29
N ASN A 51 -19.89 5.37 -7.01
CA ASN A 51 -19.80 3.99 -6.51
C ASN A 51 -20.97 3.12 -6.97
N TYR A 52 -22.19 3.65 -7.00
CA TYR A 52 -23.33 2.92 -7.55
C TYR A 52 -23.11 2.57 -9.03
N LEU A 53 -22.60 3.51 -9.83
CA LEU A 53 -22.34 3.27 -11.24
C LEU A 53 -21.17 2.31 -11.47
N LEU A 54 -20.08 2.46 -10.71
CA LEU A 54 -18.95 1.53 -10.72
C LEU A 54 -19.39 0.11 -10.36
N LYS A 55 -20.22 -0.05 -9.32
CA LYS A 55 -20.82 -1.35 -8.97
C LYS A 55 -21.58 -1.96 -10.15
N LYS A 56 -22.38 -1.17 -10.86
CA LYS A 56 -23.12 -1.64 -12.04
C LYS A 56 -22.18 -2.05 -13.18
N ALA A 57 -21.10 -1.32 -13.39
CA ALA A 57 -20.09 -1.66 -14.39
C ALA A 57 -19.33 -2.94 -14.03
N VAL A 58 -18.99 -3.13 -12.75
CA VAL A 58 -18.36 -4.36 -12.23
C VAL A 58 -19.28 -5.57 -12.39
N GLU A 59 -20.56 -5.45 -12.02
CA GLU A 59 -21.58 -6.50 -12.23
C GLU A 59 -21.70 -6.87 -13.72
N ALA A 60 -21.54 -5.90 -14.62
CA ALA A 60 -21.57 -6.08 -16.07
C ALA A 60 -20.21 -6.54 -16.66
N LYS A 61 -19.19 -6.75 -15.83
CA LYS A 61 -17.82 -7.12 -16.24
C LYS A 61 -17.21 -6.19 -17.29
N ARG A 62 -17.38 -4.88 -17.10
CA ARG A 62 -16.69 -3.89 -17.93
C ARG A 62 -15.19 -3.91 -17.64
N GLU A 63 -14.40 -3.82 -18.70
CA GLU A 63 -12.95 -3.74 -18.67
C GLU A 63 -12.57 -2.28 -18.92
N PHE A 64 -11.76 -1.70 -18.03
CA PHE A 64 -11.40 -0.29 -17.98
C PHE A 64 -9.90 -0.10 -18.20
N THR A 65 -9.51 1.10 -18.65
CA THR A 65 -8.10 1.44 -18.84
C THR A 65 -7.39 1.60 -17.51
N SER A 66 -6.06 1.50 -17.50
CA SER A 66 -5.25 1.79 -16.31
C SER A 66 -5.50 3.20 -15.77
N ASN A 67 -5.71 4.18 -16.64
CA ASN A 67 -6.08 5.55 -16.26
C ASN A 67 -7.37 5.61 -15.45
N ASP A 68 -8.44 4.98 -15.95
CA ASP A 68 -9.71 4.93 -15.21
C ASP A 68 -9.55 4.21 -13.87
N LEU A 69 -8.79 3.11 -13.86
CA LEU A 69 -8.59 2.27 -12.68
C LEU A 69 -7.81 2.99 -11.57
N VAL A 70 -6.81 3.81 -11.91
CA VAL A 70 -6.10 4.66 -10.94
C VAL A 70 -7.06 5.62 -10.26
N ASP A 71 -7.91 6.29 -11.03
CA ASP A 71 -8.91 7.21 -10.48
C ASP A 71 -9.90 6.46 -9.56
N PHE A 72 -10.38 5.28 -9.99
CA PHE A 72 -11.27 4.46 -9.17
C PHE A 72 -10.61 4.03 -7.86
N LEU A 73 -9.36 3.58 -7.89
CA LEU A 73 -8.61 3.17 -6.69
C LEU A 73 -8.43 4.33 -5.71
N CYS A 74 -8.29 5.56 -6.20
CA CYS A 74 -8.11 6.75 -5.37
C CYS A 74 -9.42 7.33 -4.81
N CYS A 75 -10.53 7.21 -5.54
CA CYS A 75 -11.75 7.99 -5.26
C CYS A 75 -13.00 7.16 -4.97
N ASN A 76 -13.02 5.88 -5.32
CA ASN A 76 -14.16 4.99 -5.15
C ASN A 76 -13.99 4.02 -3.98
N ASP A 77 -15.04 3.25 -3.70
CA ASP A 77 -14.97 2.14 -2.75
C ASP A 77 -13.90 1.15 -3.19
N GLU A 78 -12.96 0.88 -2.28
CA GLU A 78 -11.79 0.03 -2.51
C GLU A 78 -12.19 -1.34 -3.08
N ASN A 79 -13.21 -1.99 -2.53
CA ASN A 79 -13.61 -3.32 -3.00
C ASN A 79 -14.18 -3.28 -4.42
N LEU A 80 -14.90 -2.21 -4.78
CA LEU A 80 -15.41 -2.02 -6.14
C LEU A 80 -14.28 -1.71 -7.12
N ALA A 81 -13.33 -0.84 -6.74
CA ALA A 81 -12.18 -0.50 -7.56
C ALA A 81 -11.30 -1.73 -7.82
N VAL A 82 -10.97 -2.50 -6.79
CA VAL A 82 -10.23 -3.77 -6.91
C VAL A 82 -10.97 -4.76 -7.82
N ALA A 83 -12.29 -4.88 -7.69
CA ALA A 83 -13.08 -5.73 -8.57
C ALA A 83 -13.06 -5.25 -10.04
N ALA A 84 -13.03 -3.93 -10.27
CA ALA A 84 -12.88 -3.37 -11.61
C ALA A 84 -11.49 -3.67 -12.20
N VAL A 85 -10.43 -3.62 -11.39
CA VAL A 85 -9.07 -4.03 -11.79
C VAL A 85 -9.06 -5.50 -12.23
N TYR A 86 -9.64 -6.40 -11.44
CA TYR A 86 -9.71 -7.82 -11.82
C TYR A 86 -10.55 -8.10 -13.05
N ASN A 87 -11.65 -7.36 -13.27
CA ASN A 87 -12.39 -7.47 -14.52
C ASN A 87 -11.52 -7.09 -15.72
N SER A 88 -10.66 -6.09 -15.56
CA SER A 88 -9.82 -5.50 -16.61
C SER A 88 -8.48 -6.21 -16.81
N ILE A 89 -8.16 -7.22 -15.99
CA ILE A 89 -6.83 -7.86 -15.96
C ILE A 89 -6.37 -8.39 -17.33
N ASN A 90 -7.31 -8.72 -18.23
CA ASN A 90 -6.96 -9.26 -19.54
C ASN A 90 -6.48 -8.23 -20.55
N ILE A 91 -6.85 -6.95 -20.36
CA ILE A 91 -6.46 -5.85 -21.24
C ILE A 91 -5.26 -5.06 -20.70
N LEU A 92 -4.92 -5.22 -19.41
CA LEU A 92 -3.75 -4.60 -18.80
C LEU A 92 -2.45 -5.18 -19.37
N THR A 93 -1.46 -4.31 -19.44
CA THR A 93 -0.08 -4.54 -19.88
C THR A 93 0.90 -4.43 -18.71
N GLU A 94 2.17 -4.73 -18.98
CA GLU A 94 3.24 -4.57 -17.99
C GLU A 94 3.51 -3.09 -17.67
N GLU A 95 3.42 -2.18 -18.66
CA GLU A 95 3.52 -0.73 -18.46
C GLU A 95 2.40 -0.19 -17.55
N ASP A 96 1.21 -0.79 -17.62
CA ASP A 96 0.09 -0.41 -16.75
C ASP A 96 0.36 -0.75 -15.27
N MET A 97 1.27 -1.68 -14.96
CA MET A 97 1.62 -2.01 -13.56
C MET A 97 2.42 -0.88 -12.93
N GLU A 98 3.32 -0.26 -13.70
CA GLU A 98 4.05 0.95 -13.29
C GLU A 98 3.07 2.12 -13.04
N PHE A 99 2.02 2.22 -13.85
CA PHE A 99 1.03 3.27 -13.69
C PHE A 99 0.07 3.05 -12.51
N LEU A 100 -0.28 1.79 -12.23
CA LEU A 100 -1.12 1.42 -11.08
C LEU A 100 -0.34 1.45 -9.76
N TYR A 101 0.99 1.40 -9.81
CA TYR A 101 1.86 1.54 -8.66
C TYR A 101 1.60 2.88 -7.94
N GLY A 102 1.55 2.84 -6.61
CA GLY A 102 1.21 4.00 -5.77
C GLY A 102 -0.29 4.33 -5.66
N ALA A 103 -1.13 3.82 -6.56
CA ALA A 103 -2.59 3.90 -6.45
C ALA A 103 -3.22 2.60 -5.94
N ALA A 104 -2.67 1.45 -6.35
CA ALA A 104 -3.07 0.14 -5.90
C ALA A 104 -2.25 -0.32 -4.69
N ASP A 105 -2.83 -1.20 -3.87
CA ASP A 105 -2.09 -1.94 -2.84
C ASP A 105 -1.01 -2.83 -3.49
N ASN A 106 0.19 -2.86 -2.89
CA ASN A 106 1.33 -3.62 -3.41
C ASN A 106 1.02 -5.12 -3.59
N GLU A 107 0.20 -5.71 -2.72
CA GLU A 107 -0.19 -7.12 -2.83
C GLU A 107 -1.15 -7.36 -4.02
N LEU A 108 -1.98 -6.37 -4.37
CA LEU A 108 -2.80 -6.44 -5.58
C LEU A 108 -1.92 -6.41 -6.84
N ILE A 109 -0.92 -5.52 -6.89
CA ILE A 109 0.03 -5.44 -8.00
C ILE A 109 0.78 -6.77 -8.15
N LYS A 110 1.34 -7.31 -7.06
CA LYS A 110 2.05 -8.60 -7.08
C LYS A 110 1.17 -9.74 -7.59
N ASP A 111 -0.09 -9.80 -7.16
CA ASP A 111 -1.02 -10.84 -7.62
C ASP A 111 -1.34 -10.72 -9.12
N ILE A 112 -1.54 -9.49 -9.63
CA ILE A 112 -1.78 -9.25 -11.06
C ILE A 112 -0.56 -9.64 -11.89
N CYS A 113 0.63 -9.17 -11.50
CA CYS A 113 1.89 -9.50 -12.18
C CYS A 113 2.11 -11.01 -12.21
N ALA A 114 1.86 -11.72 -11.10
CA ALA A 114 1.95 -13.17 -11.04
C ALA A 114 0.95 -13.88 -11.97
N LYS A 115 -0.32 -13.42 -12.02
CA LYS A 115 -1.34 -14.01 -12.90
C LYS A 115 -1.07 -13.76 -14.39
N ARG A 116 -0.46 -12.63 -14.72
CA ARG A 116 -0.20 -12.19 -16.10
C ARG A 116 1.21 -12.49 -16.58
N ASN A 117 2.09 -12.96 -15.69
CA ASN A 117 3.50 -13.15 -15.92
C ASN A 117 4.18 -11.84 -16.40
N PHE A 118 3.92 -10.75 -15.69
CA PHE A 118 4.58 -9.45 -15.84
C PHE A 118 5.69 -9.30 -14.80
N ALA A 119 6.69 -8.46 -15.07
CA ALA A 119 7.59 -7.99 -14.02
C ALA A 119 6.82 -7.14 -13.00
N LEU A 120 7.38 -7.06 -11.79
CA LEU A 120 6.93 -6.09 -10.79
C LEU A 120 7.43 -4.68 -11.16
N PRO A 121 6.72 -3.62 -10.76
CA PRO A 121 7.18 -2.25 -10.92
C PRO A 121 8.59 -2.03 -10.36
N GLU A 122 9.42 -1.27 -11.06
CA GLU A 122 10.82 -1.02 -10.64
C GLU A 122 10.89 -0.41 -9.23
N GLU A 123 10.00 0.53 -8.92
CA GLU A 123 9.94 1.18 -7.60
C GLU A 123 9.52 0.21 -6.50
N LEU A 124 8.60 -0.73 -6.78
CA LEU A 124 8.19 -1.76 -5.81
C LEU A 124 9.34 -2.71 -5.46
N ILE A 125 10.15 -3.09 -6.45
CA ILE A 125 11.32 -3.95 -6.23
C ILE A 125 12.34 -3.22 -5.36
N ALA A 126 12.60 -1.94 -5.64
CA ALA A 126 13.53 -1.14 -4.86
C ALA A 126 13.09 -0.99 -3.39
N GLU A 127 11.78 -0.79 -3.14
CA GLU A 127 11.24 -0.74 -1.78
C GLU A 127 11.44 -2.05 -1.02
N GLU A 128 11.20 -3.20 -1.66
CA GLU A 128 11.42 -4.51 -1.02
C GLU A 128 12.90 -4.78 -0.70
N GLU A 129 13.81 -4.42 -1.60
CA GLU A 129 15.26 -4.57 -1.36
C GLU A 129 15.74 -3.68 -0.19
N GLU A 130 15.23 -2.44 -0.09
CA GLU A 130 15.52 -1.57 1.04
C GLU A 130 14.95 -2.12 2.37
N GLU A 131 13.74 -2.68 2.37
CA GLU A 131 13.16 -3.31 3.56
C GLU A 131 13.98 -4.53 4.03
N GLU A 132 14.43 -5.39 3.11
CA GLU A 132 15.28 -6.55 3.43
C GLU A 132 16.65 -6.14 4.00
N GLU A 133 17.27 -5.06 3.50
CA GLU A 133 18.53 -4.55 4.06
C GLU A 133 18.36 -3.96 5.48
N ASN A 134 17.19 -3.41 5.80
CA ASN A 134 16.89 -2.87 7.13
C ASN A 134 16.52 -3.96 8.16
N ASP A 135 15.94 -5.09 7.73
CA ASP A 135 15.58 -6.22 8.61
C ASP A 135 16.80 -6.98 9.16
N ASP A 136 17.99 -6.77 8.57
CA ASP A 136 19.28 -7.26 9.10
C ASP A 136 19.80 -6.44 10.31
N GLU A 137 19.18 -5.31 10.67
CA GLU A 137 19.41 -4.57 11.93
C GLU A 137 18.48 -5.08 13.05
N ASP A 138 18.86 -6.18 13.71
CA ASP A 138 18.14 -6.89 14.78
C ASP A 138 17.63 -5.98 15.94
N TYR A 139 16.41 -5.43 15.80
CA TYR A 139 15.60 -4.96 16.92
C TYR A 139 14.74 -6.14 17.40
N GLU A 140 14.98 -6.64 18.62
CA GLU A 140 14.11 -7.65 19.25
C GLU A 140 12.71 -7.04 19.48
N GLU A 141 11.81 -7.18 18.50
CA GLU A 141 10.40 -6.82 18.63
C GLU A 141 9.60 -8.02 19.17
N ASP A 142 8.97 -7.84 20.32
CA ASP A 142 8.11 -8.84 20.94
C ASP A 142 6.91 -9.13 20.02
N LYS A 143 6.95 -10.26 19.30
CA LYS A 143 5.88 -10.68 18.38
C LYS A 143 4.51 -10.75 19.08
N GLU A 144 3.59 -9.85 18.70
CA GLU A 144 2.17 -9.99 19.04
C GLU A 144 1.58 -11.25 18.39
N PRO A 145 0.63 -11.95 19.03
CA PRO A 145 0.02 -13.14 18.44
C PRO A 145 -0.73 -12.80 17.16
N ILE A 146 -0.47 -13.58 16.10
CA ILE A 146 -1.14 -13.52 14.80
C ILE A 146 -2.66 -13.46 14.99
N LYS A 147 -3.27 -12.31 14.73
CA LYS A 147 -4.73 -12.18 14.65
C LYS A 147 -5.18 -12.79 13.34
N ILE A 148 -5.66 -14.03 13.39
CA ILE A 148 -6.31 -14.70 12.28
C ILE A 148 -7.63 -13.97 12.02
N GLY A 149 -7.59 -12.97 11.12
CA GLY A 149 -8.78 -12.28 10.62
C GLY A 149 -9.65 -13.22 9.78
N PHE A 150 -10.89 -12.80 9.52
CA PHE A 150 -11.95 -13.57 8.86
C PHE A 150 -11.54 -14.21 7.51
N TRP A 151 -10.52 -13.68 6.83
CA TRP A 151 -10.00 -14.21 5.56
C TRP A 151 -8.92 -15.30 5.70
N GLY A 152 -8.24 -15.40 6.85
CA GLY A 152 -7.29 -16.50 7.12
C GLY A 152 -7.96 -17.88 7.20
N ALA A 153 -9.26 -17.91 7.46
CA ALA A 153 -10.06 -19.13 7.49
C ALA A 153 -10.46 -19.63 6.09
N LEU A 154 -10.48 -18.77 5.06
CA LEU A 154 -10.95 -19.15 3.72
C LEU A 154 -9.86 -19.85 2.88
N PHE A 155 -8.58 -19.59 3.16
CA PHE A 155 -7.45 -20.12 2.38
C PHE A 155 -6.50 -21.06 3.17
N GLY A 156 -6.71 -21.25 4.48
CA GLY A 156 -5.81 -22.01 5.37
C GLY A 156 -5.93 -23.54 5.37
N ALA A 157 -6.55 -24.16 4.36
CA ALA A 157 -6.78 -25.61 4.34
C ALA A 157 -5.71 -26.44 3.59
N ILE A 158 -4.65 -25.82 3.07
CA ILE A 158 -3.60 -26.56 2.33
C ILE A 158 -2.23 -26.17 2.88
N GLY A 159 -1.69 -27.02 3.76
CA GLY A 159 -0.25 -27.15 3.96
C GLY A 159 0.33 -26.53 5.23
N ALA A 160 0.19 -27.20 6.36
CA ALA A 160 1.13 -27.03 7.49
C ALA A 160 1.27 -28.35 8.27
N ALA A 161 1.83 -29.35 7.61
CA ALA A 161 2.42 -30.49 8.28
C ALA A 161 3.94 -30.41 8.10
N ASN A 162 4.67 -30.51 9.21
CA ASN A 162 6.13 -30.34 9.40
C ASN A 162 6.54 -28.88 9.61
N ALA A 163 7.28 -28.48 10.65
CA ALA A 163 8.36 -29.21 11.28
C ALA A 163 8.58 -28.80 12.76
N LEU A 164 9.09 -29.78 13.50
CA LEU A 164 9.45 -29.75 14.91
C LEU A 164 10.75 -28.98 15.21
N ASP A 165 10.69 -28.16 16.25
CA ASP A 165 11.62 -27.98 17.39
C ASP A 165 13.12 -28.29 17.19
N LYS A 166 13.97 -27.26 17.36
CA LYS A 166 15.34 -27.40 17.92
C LYS A 166 15.75 -26.15 18.72
N LYS A 167 15.84 -26.28 20.05
CA LYS A 167 16.56 -25.37 20.96
C LYS A 167 18.08 -25.44 20.78
N ARG A 168 18.78 -24.29 20.70
CA ARG A 168 20.22 -24.11 20.99
C ARG A 168 20.54 -22.69 21.54
N PRO A 169 21.68 -22.48 22.24
CA PRO A 169 21.73 -21.73 23.51
C PRO A 169 22.14 -20.24 23.42
N LYS A 170 21.65 -19.44 24.37
CA LYS A 170 21.92 -17.99 24.56
C LYS A 170 23.41 -17.67 24.79
N LYS A 171 23.96 -16.72 24.02
CA LYS A 171 25.22 -16.01 24.32
C LYS A 171 24.91 -14.62 24.91
N ARG A 172 25.75 -14.17 25.85
CA ARG A 172 25.60 -12.92 26.63
C ARG A 172 26.32 -11.75 25.94
N GLY A 173 25.63 -10.65 25.57
CA GLY A 173 26.20 -9.33 25.23
C GLY A 173 25.91 -8.33 26.35
N ARG A 174 26.88 -7.88 27.16
CA ARG A 174 27.91 -6.81 27.05
C ARG A 174 27.35 -5.37 27.04
N ARG A 175 27.22 -4.77 28.24
CA ARG A 175 26.93 -3.35 28.52
C ARG A 175 28.18 -2.47 28.31
N CYS A 176 28.04 -1.25 27.77
CA CYS A 176 29.10 -0.22 27.75
C CYS A 176 29.25 0.35 29.19
N ASP A 177 30.48 0.42 29.70
CA ASP A 177 30.80 0.73 31.10
C ASP A 177 31.14 2.21 31.35
N GLY A 178 30.96 3.05 30.33
CA GLY A 178 31.30 4.48 30.36
C GLY A 178 32.71 4.81 29.86
N ASN A 179 33.55 3.83 29.50
CA ASN A 179 34.82 4.08 28.83
C ASN A 179 34.66 4.00 27.29
N CYS A 180 34.28 5.12 26.68
CA CYS A 180 33.87 5.20 25.28
C CYS A 180 35.02 4.96 24.27
N ALA A 181 36.27 4.80 24.71
CA ALA A 181 37.39 4.46 23.83
C ALA A 181 37.30 3.03 23.26
N LYS A 182 36.56 2.13 23.95
CA LYS A 182 36.47 0.70 23.59
C LYS A 182 35.06 0.24 23.19
N CYS A 183 34.06 1.11 23.25
CA CYS A 183 32.72 0.78 22.78
C CYS A 183 32.67 0.83 21.23
N PRO A 184 31.72 0.11 20.59
CA PRO A 184 31.39 0.30 19.18
C PRO A 184 31.11 1.78 18.86
N PRO A 185 31.23 2.23 17.60
CA PRO A 185 30.89 3.60 17.22
C PRO A 185 29.47 3.95 17.67
N HIS A 186 29.28 5.14 18.24
CA HIS A 186 28.00 5.59 18.77
C HIS A 186 27.94 7.13 18.77
N TYR A 187 26.74 7.70 18.91
CA TYR A 187 26.59 9.16 18.99
C TYR A 187 27.03 9.70 20.35
N GLY A 188 27.72 10.82 20.31
CA GLY A 188 28.10 11.56 21.50
C GLY A 188 28.14 13.07 21.30
N TYR A 189 27.97 13.82 22.39
CA TYR A 189 27.88 15.27 22.35
C TYR A 189 29.26 15.93 22.59
N ARG A 190 29.63 16.87 21.74
CA ARG A 190 30.88 17.62 21.83
C ARG A 190 30.64 19.03 21.28
N TYR A 191 31.23 20.07 21.86
CA TYR A 191 31.14 21.46 21.34
C TYR A 191 29.72 21.93 20.93
N GLY A 192 28.67 21.51 21.64
CA GLY A 192 27.30 21.94 21.34
C GLY A 192 26.60 21.19 20.20
N ARG A 193 27.18 20.11 19.68
CA ARG A 193 26.63 19.33 18.56
C ARG A 193 26.82 17.83 18.79
N TRP A 194 25.95 17.03 18.16
CA TRP A 194 26.04 15.57 18.13
C TRP A 194 27.00 15.11 17.04
N TYR A 195 27.88 14.17 17.37
CA TYR A 195 28.84 13.58 16.44
C TYR A 195 28.84 12.06 16.57
N TYR A 196 28.92 11.38 15.43
CA TYR A 196 29.10 9.93 15.37
C TYR A 196 30.60 9.61 15.37
N GLY A 197 31.04 8.76 16.30
CA GLY A 197 32.44 8.34 16.35
C GLY A 197 32.93 8.01 17.75
N LYS A 198 34.27 7.87 17.89
CA LYS A 198 34.91 7.57 19.17
C LYS A 198 35.41 8.86 19.84
N GLY A 199 35.36 8.93 21.17
CA GLY A 199 35.98 10.01 21.96
C GLY A 199 35.16 11.32 22.02
N HIS A 200 33.94 11.24 22.54
CA HIS A 200 33.12 12.40 22.91
C HIS A 200 33.34 12.80 24.38
N ALA A 201 33.01 14.05 24.71
CA ALA A 201 33.36 14.66 26.00
C ALA A 201 32.22 14.59 27.04
N HIS A 202 30.97 14.49 26.60
CA HIS A 202 29.77 14.43 27.44
C HIS A 202 28.58 13.89 26.65
N GLY A 203 27.60 13.28 27.32
CA GLY A 203 26.37 12.79 26.67
C GLY A 203 26.62 11.64 25.69
N CYS A 204 26.58 10.41 26.20
CA CYS A 204 26.53 9.18 25.40
C CYS A 204 25.07 8.75 25.24
N GLU A 205 24.68 8.27 24.05
CA GLU A 205 23.36 7.67 23.81
C GLU A 205 23.01 6.50 24.76
N PHE A 206 24.03 5.85 25.34
CA PHE A 206 23.87 4.78 26.34
C PHE A 206 23.79 5.28 27.80
N GLY A 207 23.67 6.59 28.04
CA GLY A 207 23.28 7.12 29.35
C GLY A 207 24.36 7.10 30.46
N GLY A 208 25.60 7.54 30.16
CA GLY A 208 26.68 7.62 31.13
C GLY A 208 27.26 9.03 31.30
N ASN A 209 26.98 9.70 32.43
CA ASN A 209 27.66 10.94 32.81
C ASN A 209 28.82 10.64 33.78
N LYS A 210 30.00 10.34 33.25
CA LYS A 210 31.28 10.54 33.95
C LYS A 210 32.33 10.97 32.94
N GLY A 211 32.51 12.28 32.83
CA GLY A 211 33.65 12.85 32.12
C GLY A 211 34.94 12.64 32.90
N ASP A 212 36.06 12.61 32.19
CA ASP A 212 37.36 12.95 32.75
C ASP A 212 37.98 14.19 32.09
N GLY A 213 37.33 14.80 31.08
CA GLY A 213 37.59 16.18 30.66
C GLY A 213 39.07 16.52 30.43
N SER A 214 39.86 15.60 29.86
CA SER A 214 41.26 15.92 29.53
C SER A 214 41.37 16.48 28.12
N LEU A 215 41.78 17.75 28.06
CA LEU A 215 42.28 18.44 26.88
C LEU A 215 43.71 17.97 26.62
N TRP A 216 43.94 17.29 25.50
CA TRP A 216 45.24 17.24 24.83
C TRP A 216 45.02 17.41 23.33
#